data_AF-A0A7J9HHN3-F1
#
_entry.id   AF-A0A7J9HHN3-F1
#
_cell.length_a   1.000
_cell.length_b   1.000
_cell.length_c   1.000
_cell.angle_alpha   90.00
_cell.angle_beta   90.00
_cell.angle_gamma   90.00
#
_symmetry.space_group_name_H-M   'P 1'
#
loop_
_entity.id
_entity.type
_entity.pdbx_description
1 polymer ?
#
loop_
_entity_poly.entity_id
_entity_poly.type
_entity_poly.pdbx_seq_one_letter_code
_entity_poly.pdbx_strand_id
1 'polypeptide(L)'
;SELEIEPRYPLFGGWKATFVIGYGLPLQDFLFETSDDRRYLNFTFGCPLLETVVDKLTVKVVLPEGSKDPSAVVPFPVEQHLETKYSYLDVVGRTVVVMEKKNLVPAHNSHFQVYYTFKPIFMLAEPLMLASAFFLFFVACVAYLHIDLSIPK
;
A
#
# COMPACT_ATOMS: atom_id res chain seq x y z
N SER A 1 22.45 3.65 -10.41
CA SER A 1 22.11 2.68 -11.46
C SER A 1 20.93 3.22 -12.23
N GLU A 2 21.07 3.32 -13.54
CA GLU A 2 19.99 3.76 -14.44
C GLU A 2 19.23 2.52 -14.93
N LEU A 3 17.90 2.64 -15.07
CA LEU A 3 17.04 1.58 -15.59
C LEU A 3 16.68 1.94 -17.02
N GLU A 4 17.25 1.22 -17.98
CA GLU A 4 16.86 1.30 -19.38
C GLU A 4 15.70 0.35 -19.66
N ILE A 5 14.68 0.83 -20.37
CA ILE A 5 13.48 0.07 -20.69
C ILE A 5 13.26 0.11 -22.19
N GLU A 6 13.20 -1.07 -22.81
CA GLU A 6 12.86 -1.22 -24.22
C GLU A 6 11.40 -1.70 -24.37
N PRO A 7 10.53 -0.95 -25.05
CA PRO A 7 9.19 -1.40 -25.38
C PRO A 7 9.21 -2.61 -26.34
N ARG A 8 8.15 -3.41 -26.34
CA ARG A 8 8.04 -4.60 -27.22
C ARG A 8 8.03 -4.28 -28.73
N TYR A 9 7.81 -3.02 -29.09
CA TYR A 9 7.77 -2.51 -30.45
C TYR A 9 8.14 -1.02 -30.47
N PRO A 10 8.74 -0.51 -31.56
CA PRO A 10 9.04 0.92 -31.68
C PRO A 10 7.74 1.75 -31.68
N LEU A 11 7.77 2.90 -31.02
CA LEU A 11 6.61 3.80 -30.94
C LEU A 11 6.67 4.83 -32.07
N PHE A 12 5.75 4.70 -33.02
CA PHE A 12 5.49 5.72 -34.04
C PHE A 12 4.36 6.67 -33.61
N GLY A 13 4.16 7.76 -34.35
CA GLY A 13 3.19 8.80 -34.00
C GLY A 13 1.79 8.23 -33.71
N GLY A 14 1.28 8.51 -32.50
CA GLY A 14 -0.03 8.07 -32.04
C GLY A 14 -0.09 6.65 -31.46
N TRP A 15 0.99 5.87 -31.53
CA TRP A 15 1.04 4.55 -30.91
C TRP A 15 1.10 4.68 -29.38
N LYS A 16 0.46 3.74 -28.68
CA LYS A 16 0.37 3.72 -27.22
C LYS A 16 0.91 2.40 -26.69
N ALA A 17 1.81 2.48 -25.73
CA ALA A 17 2.28 1.32 -24.97
C ALA A 17 1.81 1.42 -23.52
N THR A 18 1.46 0.27 -22.94
CA THR A 18 1.10 0.14 -21.53
C THR A 18 2.05 -0.87 -20.89
N PHE A 19 2.66 -0.47 -19.78
CA PHE A 19 3.60 -1.29 -19.04
C PHE A 19 3.45 -1.02 -17.55
N VAL A 20 3.96 -1.94 -16.73
CA VAL A 20 3.97 -1.83 -15.27
C VAL A 20 5.40 -2.02 -14.79
N ILE A 21 5.87 -1.10 -13.96
CA ILE A 21 7.18 -1.16 -13.32
C ILE A 21 6.94 -1.20 -11.82
N GLY A 22 7.65 -2.09 -11.13
CA GLY A 22 7.63 -2.22 -9.68
C GLY A 22 9.01 -2.52 -9.16
N TYR A 23 9.36 -1.91 -8.02
CA TYR A 23 10.63 -2.13 -7.33
C TYR A 23 10.40 -2.02 -5.82
N GLY A 24 11.27 -2.68 -5.04
CA GLY A 24 11.30 -2.59 -3.58
C GLY A 24 12.44 -1.71 -3.11
N LEU A 25 12.20 -0.92 -2.07
CA LEU A 25 13.22 -0.09 -1.42
C LEU A 25 13.24 -0.39 0.09
N PRO A 26 14.40 -0.27 0.77
CA PRO A 26 14.47 -0.34 2.22
C PRO A 26 13.61 0.75 2.86
N LEU A 27 12.71 0.39 3.79
CA LEU A 27 11.80 1.35 4.41
C LEU A 27 12.53 2.39 5.28
N GLN A 28 13.67 2.02 5.86
CA GLN A 28 14.46 2.87 6.77
C GLN A 28 14.88 4.21 6.14
N ASP A 29 14.98 4.28 4.81
CA ASP A 29 15.44 5.48 4.10
C ASP A 29 14.29 6.46 3.79
N PHE A 30 13.02 6.01 3.91
CA PHE A 30 11.84 6.77 3.49
C PHE A 30 10.80 6.94 4.60
N LEU A 31 10.84 6.09 5.63
CA LEU A 31 9.94 6.14 6.77
C LEU A 31 10.65 6.71 7.99
N PHE A 32 10.07 7.75 8.55
CA PHE A 32 10.64 8.48 9.68
C PHE A 32 9.62 8.59 10.82
N GLU A 33 10.12 8.72 12.05
CA GLU A 33 9.32 8.94 13.25
C GLU A 33 9.50 10.37 13.74
N THR A 34 8.40 11.00 14.15
CA THR A 34 8.36 12.33 14.79
C THR A 34 8.37 12.15 16.30
N SER A 35 8.77 13.19 17.04
CA SER A 35 8.72 13.24 18.51
C SER A 35 7.35 12.91 19.11
N ASP A 36 6.28 13.11 18.35
CA ASP A 36 4.88 13.01 18.81
C ASP A 36 4.27 11.61 18.58
N ASP A 37 5.10 10.55 18.51
CA ASP A 37 4.70 9.17 18.16
C ASP A 37 3.99 9.03 16.80
N ARG A 38 4.18 10.01 15.92
CA ARG A 38 3.67 10.00 14.55
C ARG A 38 4.74 9.52 13.58
N ARG A 39 4.35 8.70 12.62
CA ARG A 39 5.21 8.28 11.52
C ARG A 39 4.90 9.12 10.30
N TYR A 40 5.92 9.41 9.51
CA TYR A 40 5.72 10.03 8.21
C TYR A 40 6.52 9.33 7.12
N LEU A 41 5.86 9.13 5.98
CA LEU A 41 6.47 8.70 4.75
C LEU A 41 6.90 9.92 3.95
N ASN A 42 8.17 10.03 3.58
CA ASN A 42 8.65 11.05 2.66
C ASN A 42 8.98 10.42 1.32
N PHE A 43 8.30 10.84 0.26
CA PHE A 43 8.53 10.30 -1.09
C PHE A 43 8.36 11.37 -2.16
N THR A 44 8.83 11.10 -3.39
CA THR A 44 8.73 12.07 -4.49
C THR A 44 7.40 11.93 -5.21
N PHE A 45 6.68 13.06 -5.37
CA PHE A 45 5.45 13.13 -6.14
C PHE A 45 5.82 13.44 -7.59
N GLY A 46 5.95 12.41 -8.43
CA GLY A 46 6.43 12.61 -9.80
C GLY A 46 6.51 11.34 -10.63
N CYS A 47 6.65 11.53 -11.95
CA CYS A 47 7.01 10.43 -12.84
C CYS A 47 8.53 10.20 -12.75
N PRO A 48 8.99 8.95 -12.59
CA PRO A 48 10.42 8.64 -12.60
C PRO A 48 11.05 8.77 -13.99
N LEU A 49 10.25 8.96 -15.06
CA LEU A 49 10.75 9.12 -16.42
C LEU A 49 11.16 10.56 -16.69
N LEU A 50 12.40 10.72 -17.17
CA LEU A 50 12.98 12.02 -17.52
C LEU A 50 12.17 12.72 -18.61
N GLU A 51 11.96 14.03 -18.43
CA GLU A 51 11.33 14.95 -19.41
C GLU A 51 9.94 14.53 -19.91
N THR A 52 9.23 13.71 -19.15
CA THR A 52 7.87 13.29 -19.52
C THR A 52 6.80 14.24 -18.98
N VAL A 53 5.78 14.50 -19.81
CA VAL A 53 4.56 15.20 -19.41
C VAL A 53 3.50 14.17 -19.09
N VAL A 54 2.87 14.30 -17.92
CA VAL A 54 1.82 13.37 -17.46
C VAL A 54 0.48 14.08 -17.43
N ASP A 55 -0.49 13.57 -18.18
CA ASP A 55 -1.85 14.13 -18.23
C ASP A 55 -2.60 13.91 -16.90
N LYS A 56 -2.60 12.67 -16.39
CA LYS A 56 -3.19 12.32 -15.09
C LYS A 56 -2.23 11.44 -14.27
N LEU A 57 -1.83 11.92 -13.09
CA LEU A 57 -1.09 11.16 -12.10
C LEU A 57 -1.99 10.88 -10.88
N THR A 58 -2.12 9.60 -10.53
CA THR A 58 -2.78 9.17 -9.29
C THR A 58 -1.75 8.45 -8.43
N VAL A 59 -1.42 9.03 -7.27
CA VAL A 59 -0.54 8.44 -6.27
C VAL A 59 -1.40 7.81 -5.19
N LYS A 60 -1.27 6.50 -4.98
CA LYS A 60 -1.98 5.76 -3.93
C LYS A 60 -0.98 5.29 -2.87
N VAL A 61 -1.08 5.82 -1.67
CA VAL A 61 -0.24 5.43 -0.53
C VAL A 61 -1.05 4.48 0.35
N VAL A 62 -0.67 3.21 0.37
CA VAL A 62 -1.34 2.18 1.19
C VAL A 62 -0.65 2.11 2.55
N LEU A 63 -1.38 2.43 3.60
CA LEU A 63 -0.89 2.41 4.97
C LEU A 63 -1.15 1.05 5.63
N PRO A 64 -0.38 0.67 6.66
CA PRO A 64 -0.61 -0.58 7.38
C PRO A 64 -1.96 -0.57 8.12
N GLU A 65 -2.49 -1.76 8.37
CA GLU A 65 -3.76 -1.95 9.11
C GLU A 65 -3.65 -1.37 10.53
N GLY A 66 -4.68 -0.65 10.97
CA GLY A 66 -4.66 0.03 12.27
C GLY A 66 -4.00 1.41 12.28
N SER A 67 -3.64 1.95 11.10
CA SER A 67 -3.21 3.34 10.96
C SER A 67 -4.37 4.30 11.23
N LYS A 68 -4.12 5.33 12.04
CA LYS A 68 -5.10 6.36 12.42
C LYS A 68 -4.72 7.72 11.86
N ASP A 69 -5.75 8.49 11.53
CA ASP A 69 -5.70 9.91 11.11
C ASP A 69 -4.63 10.21 10.06
N PRO A 70 -4.68 9.58 8.88
CA PRO A 70 -3.71 9.85 7.82
C PRO A 70 -3.87 11.26 7.27
N SER A 71 -2.76 12.00 7.12
CA SER A 71 -2.73 13.35 6.59
C SER A 71 -1.60 13.52 5.58
N ALA A 72 -1.95 13.87 4.34
CA ALA A 72 -0.98 14.12 3.27
C ALA A 72 -0.65 15.62 3.14
N VAL A 73 0.62 15.95 3.34
CA VAL A 73 1.19 17.28 3.12
C VAL A 73 1.89 17.28 1.76
N VAL A 74 1.42 18.15 0.88
CA VAL A 74 1.87 18.23 -0.51
C VAL A 74 2.10 19.71 -0.84
N PRO A 75 3.21 20.08 -1.50
CA PRO A 75 3.57 21.49 -1.72
C PRO A 75 2.72 22.20 -2.77
N PHE A 76 1.78 21.52 -3.41
CA PHE A 76 0.91 22.04 -4.46
C PHE A 76 -0.52 21.49 -4.33
N PRO A 77 -1.53 22.17 -4.91
CA PRO A 77 -2.91 21.69 -4.86
C PRO A 77 -3.05 20.34 -5.58
N VAL A 78 -3.60 19.38 -4.86
CA VAL A 78 -3.97 18.04 -5.32
C VAL A 78 -5.34 17.67 -4.78
N GLU A 79 -6.10 16.89 -5.54
CA GLU A 79 -7.34 16.29 -5.03
C GLU A 79 -6.97 15.11 -4.15
N GLN A 80 -7.39 15.14 -2.88
CA GLN A 80 -7.10 14.09 -1.91
C GLN A 80 -8.39 13.41 -1.47
N HIS A 81 -8.36 12.09 -1.37
CA HIS A 81 -9.44 11.31 -0.77
C HIS A 81 -8.89 10.05 -0.11
N LEU A 82 -9.67 9.52 0.83
CA LEU A 82 -9.35 8.29 1.55
C LEU A 82 -10.16 7.14 0.96
N GLU A 83 -9.47 6.06 0.62
CA GLU A 83 -10.06 4.79 0.21
C GLU A 83 -9.69 3.71 1.23
N THR A 84 -10.45 2.61 1.24
CA THR A 84 -10.11 1.40 1.99
C THR A 84 -9.83 0.28 1.00
N LYS A 85 -8.67 -0.36 1.14
CA LYS A 85 -8.27 -1.50 0.32
C LYS A 85 -8.08 -2.73 1.20
N TYR A 86 -8.63 -3.85 0.75
CA TYR A 86 -8.42 -5.15 1.36
C TYR A 86 -7.33 -5.90 0.60
N SER A 87 -6.37 -6.44 1.34
CA SER A 87 -5.27 -7.27 0.89
C SER A 87 -5.32 -8.63 1.58
N TYR A 88 -4.27 -9.43 1.37
CA TYR A 88 -4.08 -10.69 2.07
C TYR A 88 -3.92 -10.46 3.57
N LEU A 89 -4.59 -11.32 4.35
CA LEU A 89 -4.53 -11.37 5.82
C LEU A 89 -5.03 -10.10 6.54
N ASP A 90 -5.77 -9.23 5.85
CA ASP A 90 -6.37 -8.05 6.45
C ASP A 90 -7.70 -8.40 7.14
N VAL A 91 -7.94 -7.88 8.34
CA VAL A 91 -9.21 -8.09 9.08
C VAL A 91 -10.15 -6.90 8.91
N VAL A 92 -9.63 -5.69 9.11
CA VAL A 92 -10.38 -4.42 9.07
C VAL A 92 -10.18 -3.70 7.73
N GLY A 93 -9.07 -3.98 7.05
CA GLY A 93 -8.67 -3.33 5.80
C GLY A 93 -7.65 -2.21 6.00
N ARG A 94 -6.93 -1.87 4.93
CA ARG A 94 -5.87 -0.86 4.92
C ARG A 94 -6.39 0.47 4.42
N THR A 95 -6.03 1.54 5.12
CA THR A 95 -6.34 2.90 4.69
C THR A 95 -5.41 3.31 3.56
N VAL A 96 -5.98 3.78 2.45
CA VAL A 96 -5.25 4.24 1.28
C VAL A 96 -5.48 5.73 1.11
N VAL A 97 -4.39 6.50 1.14
CA VAL A 97 -4.43 7.92 0.82
C VAL A 97 -4.23 8.07 -0.69
N VAL A 98 -5.26 8.54 -1.38
CA VAL A 98 -5.22 8.76 -2.82
C VAL A 98 -5.06 10.25 -3.08
N MET A 99 -4.04 10.58 -3.87
CA MET A 99 -3.75 11.94 -4.32
C MET A 99 -3.77 11.96 -5.85
N GLU A 100 -4.65 12.78 -6.41
CA GLU A 100 -4.79 12.95 -7.86
C GLU A 100 -4.33 14.34 -8.30
N LYS A 101 -3.59 14.38 -9.41
CA LYS A 101 -3.18 15.61 -10.07
C LYS A 101 -3.24 15.45 -11.59
N LYS A 102 -3.72 16.50 -12.25
CA LYS A 102 -3.72 16.63 -13.71
C LYS A 102 -2.57 17.55 -14.16
N ASN A 103 -2.09 17.34 -15.39
CA ASN A 103 -1.08 18.16 -16.05
C ASN A 103 0.21 18.31 -15.23
N LEU A 104 0.91 17.19 -15.00
CA LEU A 104 2.20 17.20 -14.33
C LEU A 104 3.33 17.49 -15.32
N VAL A 105 4.18 18.43 -14.92
CA VAL A 105 5.41 18.82 -15.63
C VAL A 105 6.60 18.37 -14.76
N PRO A 106 7.77 18.02 -15.32
CA PRO A 106 8.94 17.60 -14.54
C PRO A 106 9.33 18.57 -13.40
N ALA A 107 9.05 19.87 -13.55
CA ALA A 107 9.26 20.87 -12.51
C ALA A 107 8.42 20.66 -11.22
N HIS A 108 7.36 19.84 -11.28
CA HIS A 108 6.52 19.50 -10.14
C HIS A 108 7.02 18.27 -9.36
N ASN A 109 8.18 17.71 -9.71
CA ASN A 109 8.82 16.62 -8.97
C ASN A 109 9.33 17.15 -7.61
N SER A 110 8.42 17.23 -6.65
CA SER A 110 8.70 17.66 -5.27
C SER A 110 8.37 16.54 -4.30
N HIS A 111 8.98 16.59 -3.13
CA HIS A 111 8.71 15.66 -2.06
C HIS A 111 7.32 15.92 -1.46
N PHE A 112 6.59 14.85 -1.17
CA PHE A 112 5.36 14.85 -0.40
C PHE A 112 5.54 14.02 0.87
N GLN A 113 4.77 14.37 1.89
CA GLN A 113 4.84 13.72 3.20
C GLN A 113 3.47 13.20 3.60
N VAL A 114 3.38 11.95 4.04
CA VAL A 114 2.14 11.37 4.57
C VAL A 114 2.35 11.00 6.03
N TYR A 115 1.67 11.72 6.91
CA TYR A 115 1.67 11.51 8.35
C TYR A 115 0.59 10.51 8.73
N TYR A 116 0.90 9.61 9.66
CA TYR A 116 -0.06 8.67 10.23
C TYR A 116 0.38 8.24 11.63
N THR A 117 -0.60 7.89 12.47
CA THR A 117 -0.32 7.30 13.79
C THR A 117 -0.48 5.80 13.71
N PHE A 118 0.54 5.06 14.16
CA PHE A 118 0.55 3.61 14.11
C PHE A 118 1.05 3.01 15.41
N LYS A 119 0.29 2.09 16.00
CA LYS A 119 0.73 1.34 17.18
C LYS A 119 1.29 -0.01 16.75
N PRO A 120 2.56 -0.34 17.07
CA PRO A 120 3.17 -1.61 16.71
C PRO A 120 2.41 -2.85 17.18
N ILE A 121 1.61 -2.74 18.25
CA ILE A 121 0.77 -3.83 18.75
C ILE A 121 -0.19 -4.39 17.68
N PHE A 122 -0.63 -3.56 16.73
CA PHE A 122 -1.52 -4.01 15.65
C PHE A 122 -0.83 -4.95 14.66
N MET A 123 0.52 -4.96 14.58
CA MET A 123 1.25 -5.94 13.75
C MET A 123 1.08 -7.38 14.24
N LEU A 124 0.76 -7.58 15.52
CA LEU A 124 0.52 -8.92 16.09
C LEU A 124 -0.86 -9.49 15.71
N ALA A 125 -1.77 -8.67 15.17
CA ALA A 125 -3.09 -9.12 14.77
C ALA A 125 -3.03 -10.13 13.61
N GLU A 126 -2.21 -9.88 12.58
CA GLU A 126 -2.10 -10.76 11.41
C GLU A 126 -1.57 -12.16 11.81
N PRO A 127 -0.46 -12.31 12.57
CA PRO A 127 0.00 -13.63 13.02
C PRO A 127 -0.98 -14.33 13.97
N LEU A 128 -1.62 -13.58 14.88
CA LEU A 128 -2.57 -14.15 15.84
C LEU A 128 -3.81 -14.69 15.14
N MET A 129 -4.30 -14.01 14.10
CA MET A 129 -5.41 -14.49 13.27
C MET A 129 -5.05 -15.85 12.65
N LEU A 130 -3.87 -15.98 12.03
CA LEU A 130 -3.45 -17.25 11.44
C LEU A 130 -3.32 -18.35 12.49
N ALA A 131 -2.69 -18.05 13.62
CA ALA A 131 -2.55 -18.98 14.75
C ALA A 131 -3.93 -19.44 15.26
N SER A 132 -4.89 -18.51 15.39
CA SER A 132 -6.26 -18.82 15.83
C SER A 132 -7.01 -19.70 14.82
N ALA A 133 -6.84 -19.47 13.52
CA ALA A 133 -7.47 -20.27 12.47
C ALA A 133 -6.98 -21.72 12.51
N PHE A 134 -5.68 -21.94 12.60
CA PHE A 134 -5.11 -23.29 12.76
C PHE A 134 -5.52 -23.94 14.08
N PHE A 135 -5.52 -23.18 15.17
CA PHE A 135 -5.95 -23.67 16.47
C PHE A 135 -7.41 -24.17 16.43
N LEU A 136 -8.33 -23.38 15.87
CA LEU A 136 -9.73 -23.78 15.72
C LEU A 136 -9.90 -25.00 14.83
N PHE A 137 -9.11 -25.11 13.75
CA PHE A 137 -9.10 -26.30 12.90
C PHE A 137 -8.72 -27.56 13.68
N PHE A 138 -7.66 -27.52 14.50
CA PHE A 138 -7.28 -28.66 15.34
C PHE A 138 -8.33 -28.97 16.41
N VAL A 139 -8.92 -27.96 17.04
CA VAL A 139 -10.02 -28.15 18.00
C VAL A 139 -11.21 -28.83 17.34
N ALA A 140 -11.58 -28.44 16.12
CA ALA A 140 -12.67 -29.08 15.37
C ALA A 140 -12.35 -30.55 15.04
N CYS A 141 -11.11 -30.86 14.64
CA CYS A 141 -10.66 -32.24 14.42
C CYS A 141 -10.74 -33.07 15.72
N VAL A 142 -10.29 -32.53 16.85
CA VAL A 142 -10.37 -33.20 18.15
C VAL A 142 -11.83 -33.43 18.55
N ALA A 143 -12.69 -32.43 18.39
CA ALA A 143 -14.12 -32.55 18.69
C ALA A 143 -14.78 -33.62 17.81
N TYR A 144 -14.48 -33.65 16.50
CA TYR A 144 -14.98 -34.69 15.60
C TYR A 144 -14.58 -36.11 16.04
N LEU A 145 -13.33 -36.30 16.49
CA LEU A 145 -12.88 -37.60 17.01
C LEU A 145 -13.56 -38.02 18.31
N HIS A 146 -14.05 -37.07 19.11
CA HIS A 146 -14.75 -37.35 20.37
C HIS A 146 -16.27 -37.49 20.20
N ILE A 147 -16.82 -37.20 19.01
CA ILE A 147 -18.25 -37.40 18.73
C ILE A 147 -18.45 -38.85 18.27
N ASP A 148 -19.13 -39.63 19.11
CA ASP A 148 -19.48 -41.01 18.81
C ASP A 148 -20.69 -41.05 17.85
N LEU A 149 -20.42 -41.16 16.55
CA LEU A 149 -21.43 -41.22 15.47
C LEU A 149 -21.97 -42.66 15.27
N SER A 150 -22.20 -43.39 16.36
CA SER A 150 -22.73 -44.75 16.28
C SER A 150 -24.26 -44.72 16.09
N ILE A 151 -24.73 -45.30 14.98
CA ILE A 151 -26.16 -45.46 14.68
C ILE A 151 -26.66 -46.71 15.43
N PRO A 152 -27.70 -46.61 16.28
CA PRO A 152 -28.28 -47.78 16.92
C PRO A 152 -28.89 -48.72 15.88
N LYS A 153 -28.55 -50.01 15.99
CA LYS A 153 -29.03 -51.11 15.14
C LYS A 153 -30.40 -51.62 15.58
#